data_AF-A0A8B7NYK5-F1
#
_entry.id   AF-A0A8B7NYK5-F1
#
_cell.length_a   1.000
_cell.length_b   1.000
_cell.length_c   1.000
_cell.angle_alpha   90.00
_cell.angle_beta   90.00
_cell.angle_gamma   90.00
#
_symmetry.space_group_name_H-M   'P 1'
#
loop_
_entity.id
_entity.type
_entity.pdbx_description
1 polymer ?
#
loop_
_entity_poly.entity_id
_entity_poly.type
_entity_poly.pdbx_seq_one_letter_code
_entity_poly.pdbx_strand_id
1 'polypeptide(L)'
;MSVHTWLSDKLHSVLGMSDGSVTEYLVQQARAARDVEAVCRQLTQGGIDVDADMRGLVTELFDRVHNAFAERLRLKDEASTRHLAEATPAQQKAFEEAAKRLKLEKEDRSKVLPTLRIDSRRKYLVKRKDDKLKELAGDIADEEYLFDEETLTEKEKKRLEYKKTVLKLATDYDKVRDVETVQRYAMPSEGGGGVDAPYQEDTDGRPHQEHRKWEEGQMRGTALSFGAKDKMDRYQQHQYQLVLEDEIEFIKSLP
;
A
#
# COMPACT_ATOMS: atom_id res chain seq x y z
N MET A 1 -13.95 37.03 19.49
CA MET A 1 -14.71 38.22 19.91
C MET A 1 -14.00 39.46 19.39
N SER A 2 -14.72 40.46 18.90
CA SER A 2 -14.10 41.70 18.42
C SER A 2 -13.48 42.47 19.60
N VAL A 3 -12.37 43.17 19.36
CA VAL A 3 -11.73 44.01 20.39
C VAL A 3 -12.71 45.08 20.88
N HIS A 4 -13.55 45.61 19.98
CA HIS A 4 -14.55 46.63 20.30
C HIS A 4 -15.68 46.10 21.20
N THR A 5 -16.17 44.88 20.96
CA THR A 5 -17.26 44.30 21.78
C THR A 5 -16.77 44.00 23.19
N TRP A 6 -15.55 43.45 23.32
CA TRP A 6 -14.96 43.20 24.64
C TRP A 6 -14.69 44.48 25.43
N LEU A 7 -14.19 45.52 24.75
CA LEU A 7 -13.92 46.81 25.40
C LEU A 7 -15.22 47.48 25.87
N SER A 8 -16.30 47.36 25.09
CA SER A 8 -17.62 47.87 25.48
C SER A 8 -18.14 47.21 26.77
N ASP A 9 -18.07 45.88 26.87
CA ASP A 9 -18.48 45.12 28.07
C ASP A 9 -17.62 45.48 29.28
N LYS A 10 -16.30 45.66 29.08
CA LYS A 10 -15.35 45.99 30.14
C LYS A 10 -15.52 47.43 30.63
N LEU A 11 -15.77 48.39 29.75
CA LEU A 11 -16.08 49.78 30.12
C LEU A 11 -17.41 49.87 30.86
N HIS A 12 -18.42 49.09 30.46
CA HIS A 12 -19.69 49.02 31.19
C HIS A 12 -19.49 48.51 32.62
N SER A 13 -18.59 47.53 32.81
CA SER A 13 -18.25 46.99 34.14
C SER A 13 -17.45 47.97 35.02
N VAL A 14 -16.61 48.84 34.45
CA VAL A 14 -15.70 49.71 35.22
C VAL A 14 -16.29 51.11 35.44
N LEU A 15 -16.89 51.70 34.41
CA LEU A 15 -17.40 53.08 34.44
C LEU A 15 -18.93 53.16 34.38
N GLY A 16 -19.63 52.02 34.28
CA GLY A 16 -21.09 51.99 34.16
C GLY A 16 -21.62 52.55 32.83
N MET A 17 -20.73 52.85 31.88
CA MET A 17 -21.06 53.47 30.59
C MET A 17 -20.45 52.69 29.44
N SER A 18 -21.19 52.66 28.33
CA SER A 18 -20.78 52.01 27.08
C SER A 18 -21.02 52.97 25.92
N ASP A 19 -20.15 53.97 25.78
CA ASP A 19 -20.17 54.85 24.61
C ASP A 19 -19.25 54.28 23.51
N GLY A 20 -19.80 54.10 22.30
CA GLY A 20 -19.07 53.62 21.14
C GLY A 20 -17.91 54.55 20.78
N SER A 21 -18.09 55.86 20.93
CA SER A 21 -17.05 56.85 20.65
C SER A 21 -15.84 56.69 21.59
N VAL A 22 -16.08 56.36 22.86
CA VAL A 22 -15.01 56.11 23.84
C VAL A 22 -14.27 54.80 23.51
N THR A 23 -14.99 53.75 23.08
CA THR A 23 -14.35 52.49 22.67
C THR A 23 -13.44 52.68 21.46
N GLU A 24 -13.86 53.47 20.47
CA GLU A 24 -13.09 53.72 19.25
C GLU A 24 -11.87 54.58 19.54
N TYR A 25 -12.03 55.62 20.36
CA TYR A 25 -10.94 56.47 20.82
C TYR A 25 -9.87 55.67 21.57
N LEU A 26 -10.26 54.81 22.52
CA LEU A 26 -9.32 53.97 23.27
C LEU A 26 -8.57 52.98 22.38
N VAL A 27 -9.26 52.34 21.42
CA VAL A 27 -8.61 51.46 20.44
C VAL A 27 -7.64 52.24 19.56
N GLN A 28 -7.97 53.47 19.18
CA GLN A 28 -7.08 54.33 18.40
C GLN A 28 -5.82 54.72 19.18
N GLN A 29 -5.94 55.09 20.46
CA GLN A 29 -4.78 55.37 21.31
C GLN A 29 -3.93 54.12 21.53
N ALA A 30 -4.54 52.96 21.74
CA ALA A 30 -3.83 51.69 21.87
C ALA A 30 -3.08 51.26 20.60
N ARG A 31 -3.56 51.66 19.41
CA ARG A 31 -2.86 51.44 18.12
C ARG A 31 -1.71 52.42 17.88
N ALA A 32 -1.86 53.66 18.34
CA ALA A 32 -0.88 54.72 18.13
C ALA A 32 0.27 54.66 19.15
N ALA A 33 -0.02 54.22 20.37
CA ALA A 33 0.95 54.12 21.44
C ALA A 33 1.87 52.91 21.29
N ARG A 34 3.13 53.09 21.71
CA ARG A 34 4.15 52.03 21.74
C ARG A 34 4.24 51.33 23.10
N ASP A 35 3.75 51.98 24.16
CA ASP A 35 3.77 51.51 25.54
C ASP A 35 2.45 51.80 26.26
N VAL A 36 2.10 50.96 27.23
CA VAL A 36 0.91 51.09 28.08
C VAL A 36 0.92 52.44 28.83
N GLU A 37 2.08 52.87 29.32
CA GLU A 37 2.19 54.15 30.02
C GLU A 37 1.91 55.35 29.12
N ALA A 38 2.22 55.25 27.82
CA ALA A 38 1.94 56.32 26.87
C ALA A 38 0.43 56.49 26.65
N VAL A 39 -0.32 55.37 26.63
CA VAL A 39 -1.79 55.41 26.59
C VAL A 39 -2.33 56.06 27.87
N CYS A 40 -1.84 55.67 29.05
CA CYS A 40 -2.26 56.28 30.31
C CYS A 40 -1.99 57.80 30.34
N ARG A 41 -0.82 58.26 29.88
CA ARG A 41 -0.48 59.70 29.80
C ARG A 41 -1.43 60.47 28.88
N GLN A 42 -1.80 59.89 27.74
CA GLN A 42 -2.73 60.51 26.79
C GLN A 42 -4.16 60.57 27.36
N LEU A 43 -4.58 59.55 28.12
CA LEU A 43 -5.87 59.56 28.79
C LEU A 43 -5.95 60.60 29.91
N THR A 44 -4.87 60.77 30.68
CA THR A 44 -4.79 61.84 31.69
C THR A 44 -4.82 63.23 31.05
N GLN A 45 -4.18 63.42 29.89
CA GLN A 45 -4.27 64.67 29.12
C GLN A 45 -5.67 64.91 28.54
N GLY A 46 -6.40 63.84 28.20
CA GLY A 46 -7.78 63.88 27.75
C GLY A 46 -8.82 64.08 28.86
N GLY A 47 -8.39 64.25 30.11
CA GLY A 47 -9.28 64.50 31.25
C GLY A 47 -10.00 63.27 31.80
N ILE A 48 -9.54 62.05 31.45
CA ILE A 48 -10.05 60.81 32.02
C ILE A 48 -9.15 60.45 33.21
N ASP A 49 -9.74 60.37 34.41
CA ASP A 49 -9.00 59.97 35.61
C ASP A 49 -8.65 58.48 35.52
N VAL A 50 -7.38 58.16 35.79
CA VAL A 50 -6.82 56.83 35.53
C VAL A 50 -6.71 56.06 36.84
N ASP A 51 -7.85 55.52 37.27
CA ASP A 51 -7.97 54.60 38.40
C ASP A 51 -7.19 53.29 38.19
N ALA A 52 -6.94 52.55 39.26
CA ALA A 52 -6.25 51.24 39.21
C ALA A 52 -6.94 50.26 38.25
N ASP A 53 -8.28 50.26 38.20
CA ASP A 53 -9.07 49.41 37.32
C ASP A 53 -8.97 49.81 35.84
N MET A 54 -8.89 51.12 35.57
CA MET A 54 -8.67 51.63 34.21
C MET A 54 -7.27 51.31 33.71
N ARG A 55 -6.24 51.30 34.59
CA ARG A 55 -4.89 50.85 34.21
C ARG A 55 -4.88 49.37 33.80
N GLY A 56 -5.58 48.51 34.55
CA GLY A 56 -5.72 47.09 34.22
C GLY A 56 -6.45 46.87 32.88
N LEU A 57 -7.49 47.66 32.63
CA LEU A 57 -8.20 47.65 31.34
C LEU A 57 -7.29 48.08 30.18
N VAL A 58 -6.48 49.12 30.36
CA VAL A 58 -5.55 49.62 29.34
C VAL A 58 -4.44 48.60 29.03
N THR A 59 -3.89 47.91 30.04
CA THR A 59 -2.92 46.82 29.81
C THR A 59 -3.52 45.69 28.98
N GLU A 60 -4.72 45.22 29.34
CA GLU A 60 -5.39 44.13 28.62
C GLU A 60 -5.80 44.54 27.20
N LEU A 61 -6.20 45.80 27.01
CA LEU A 61 -6.53 46.35 25.70
C LEU A 61 -5.31 46.42 24.79
N PHE A 62 -4.19 46.89 25.34
CA PHE A 62 -2.93 47.04 24.61
C PHE A 62 -2.44 45.69 24.07
N ASP A 63 -2.43 44.65 24.90
CA ASP A 63 -2.03 43.30 24.52
C ASP A 63 -2.93 42.72 23.44
N ARG A 64 -4.25 42.90 23.57
CA ARG A 64 -5.22 42.38 22.58
C ARG A 64 -5.11 43.07 21.23
N VAL A 65 -4.90 44.39 21.22
CA VAL A 65 -4.72 45.15 19.97
C VAL A 65 -3.41 44.76 19.28
N HIS A 66 -2.32 44.66 20.03
CA HIS A 66 -1.01 44.27 19.47
C HIS A 66 -0.98 42.82 18.98
N ASN A 67 -1.57 41.88 19.72
CA ASN A 67 -1.68 40.49 19.29
C ASN A 67 -2.56 40.36 18.04
N ALA A 68 -3.71 41.05 17.98
CA ALA A 68 -4.56 41.05 16.78
C ALA A 68 -3.86 41.68 15.56
N PHE A 69 -2.98 42.66 15.78
CA PHE A 69 -2.15 43.25 14.72
C PHE A 69 -1.05 42.30 14.26
N ALA A 70 -0.35 41.63 15.18
CA ALA A 70 0.68 40.64 14.87
C ALA A 70 0.11 39.46 14.06
N GLU A 71 -1.05 38.95 14.44
CA GLU A 71 -1.75 37.89 13.70
C GLU A 71 -2.15 38.34 12.28
N ARG A 72 -2.61 39.58 12.12
CA ARG A 72 -2.89 40.13 10.78
C ARG A 72 -1.63 40.22 9.92
N LEU A 73 -0.50 40.58 10.51
CA LEU A 73 0.77 40.66 9.79
C LEU A 73 1.26 39.28 9.36
N ARG A 74 1.20 38.29 10.26
CA ARG A 74 1.49 36.87 9.96
C ARG A 74 0.65 36.35 8.81
N LEU A 75 -0.66 36.54 8.86
CA LEU A 75 -1.57 36.10 7.79
C LEU A 75 -1.26 36.78 6.45
N LYS A 76 -0.84 38.05 6.47
CA LYS A 76 -0.43 38.77 5.25
C LYS A 76 0.89 38.23 4.69
N ASP A 77 1.85 37.93 5.56
CA ASP A 77 3.13 37.34 5.16
C ASP A 77 2.94 35.92 4.62
N GLU A 78 2.15 35.10 5.30
CA GLU A 78 1.76 33.75 4.83
C GLU A 78 1.07 33.80 3.46
N ALA A 79 0.10 34.70 3.27
CA ALA A 79 -0.58 34.88 1.98
C ALA A 79 0.34 35.44 0.88
N SER A 80 1.35 36.24 1.24
CA SER A 80 2.33 36.80 0.31
C SER A 80 3.41 35.78 -0.06
N THR A 81 3.71 34.83 0.81
CA THR A 81 4.66 33.75 0.50
C THR A 81 3.99 32.65 -0.31
N ARG A 82 4.53 32.34 -1.49
CA ARG A 82 4.12 31.14 -2.23
C ARG A 82 4.65 29.91 -1.48
N HIS A 83 3.75 29.06 -0.97
CA HIS A 83 4.11 27.78 -0.36
C HIS A 83 4.84 26.87 -1.37
N LEU A 84 6.17 26.94 -1.38
CA LEU A 84 7.05 26.14 -2.24
C LEU A 84 7.24 24.69 -1.75
N ALA A 85 6.80 24.40 -0.52
CA ALA A 85 7.04 23.13 0.17
C ALA A 85 6.04 22.02 -0.18
N GLU A 86 4.85 22.38 -0.67
CA GLU A 86 3.85 21.40 -1.10
C GLU A 86 4.03 21.11 -2.59
N ALA A 87 5.11 20.40 -2.89
CA ALA A 87 5.36 19.92 -4.24
C ALA A 87 4.17 19.05 -4.67
N THR A 88 3.36 19.58 -5.58
CA THR A 88 2.26 18.82 -6.19
C THR A 88 2.77 17.47 -6.69
N PRO A 89 1.94 16.40 -6.74
CA PRO A 89 2.37 15.10 -7.26
C PRO A 89 2.93 15.18 -8.70
N ALA A 90 2.53 16.19 -9.46
CA ALA A 90 3.11 16.51 -10.77
C ALA A 90 4.55 17.04 -10.67
N GLN A 91 4.83 17.94 -9.73
CA GLN A 91 6.19 18.45 -9.48
C GLN A 91 7.10 17.35 -8.95
N GLN A 92 6.63 16.49 -8.05
CA GLN A 92 7.39 15.33 -7.56
C GLN A 92 7.79 14.39 -8.70
N LYS A 93 6.84 14.05 -9.59
CA LYS A 93 7.14 13.27 -10.81
C LYS A 93 8.16 13.96 -11.71
N ALA A 94 8.04 15.28 -11.89
CA ALA A 94 9.01 16.05 -12.67
C ALA A 94 10.43 16.02 -12.04
N PHE A 95 10.53 16.11 -10.71
CA PHE A 95 11.80 15.98 -10.00
C PHE A 95 12.39 14.57 -10.11
N GLU A 96 11.56 13.53 -10.01
CA GLU A 96 12.00 12.15 -10.21
C GLU A 96 12.49 11.90 -11.65
N GLU A 97 11.79 12.43 -12.64
CA GLU A 97 12.21 12.35 -14.04
C GLU A 97 13.51 13.11 -14.29
N ALA A 98 13.66 14.32 -13.73
CA ALA A 98 14.89 15.09 -13.80
C ALA A 98 16.06 14.35 -13.11
N ALA A 99 15.82 13.73 -11.96
CA ALA A 99 16.82 12.93 -11.25
C ALA A 99 17.21 11.68 -12.04
N LYS A 100 16.26 10.99 -12.70
CA LYS A 100 16.54 9.85 -13.59
C LYS A 100 17.38 10.28 -14.79
N ARG A 101 17.08 11.43 -15.40
CA ARG A 101 17.88 11.98 -16.52
C ARG A 101 19.31 12.31 -16.08
N LEU A 102 19.46 12.97 -14.94
CA LEU A 102 20.77 13.30 -14.38
C LEU A 102 21.60 12.04 -14.06
N LYS A 103 20.98 10.98 -13.54
CA LYS A 103 21.66 9.69 -13.31
C LYS A 103 22.11 9.05 -14.62
N LEU A 104 21.27 9.08 -15.65
CA LEU A 104 21.57 8.51 -16.95
C LEU A 104 22.64 9.31 -17.73
N GLU A 105 22.80 10.60 -17.45
CA GLU A 105 23.89 11.43 -17.99
C GLU A 105 25.22 11.17 -17.28
N LYS A 106 25.19 10.86 -15.97
CA LYS A 106 26.38 10.54 -15.18
C LYS A 106 26.91 9.13 -15.44
N GLU A 107 26.06 8.19 -15.85
CA GLU A 107 26.45 6.82 -16.12
C GLU A 107 26.80 6.61 -17.60
N ASP A 108 27.83 5.80 -17.89
CA ASP A 108 28.18 5.42 -19.26
C ASP A 108 27.00 4.71 -19.93
N ARG A 109 26.35 5.39 -20.89
CA ARG A 109 25.21 4.85 -21.64
C ARG A 109 25.46 3.44 -22.19
N SER A 110 26.70 3.11 -22.58
CA SER A 110 27.09 1.79 -23.08
C SER A 110 26.89 0.67 -22.05
N LYS A 111 27.09 0.95 -20.75
CA LYS A 111 26.94 -0.02 -19.65
C LYS A 111 25.49 -0.11 -19.15
N VAL A 112 24.74 1.00 -19.22
CA VAL A 112 23.36 1.08 -18.71
C VAL A 112 22.32 0.51 -19.69
N LEU A 113 22.56 0.63 -21.00
CA LEU A 113 21.59 0.15 -22.00
C LEU A 113 21.30 -1.36 -21.90
N PRO A 114 22.29 -2.26 -21.73
CA PRO A 114 22.04 -3.68 -21.57
C PRO A 114 21.17 -4.02 -20.36
N THR A 115 21.40 -3.38 -19.20
CA THR A 115 20.62 -3.63 -17.98
C THR A 115 19.19 -3.13 -18.14
N LEU A 116 19.00 -1.92 -18.67
CA LEU A 116 17.67 -1.38 -19.00
C LEU A 116 16.90 -2.26 -19.98
N ARG A 117 17.57 -2.86 -20.96
CA ARG A 117 16.95 -3.79 -21.91
C ARG A 117 16.43 -5.04 -21.21
N ILE A 118 17.19 -5.60 -20.29
CA ILE A 118 16.79 -6.77 -19.50
C ILE A 118 15.59 -6.42 -18.63
N ASP A 119 15.62 -5.29 -17.94
CA ASP A 119 14.53 -4.86 -17.05
C ASP A 119 13.24 -4.54 -17.82
N SER A 120 13.38 -3.84 -18.95
CA SER A 120 12.28 -3.60 -19.88
C SER A 120 11.67 -4.91 -20.37
N ARG A 121 12.51 -5.88 -20.76
CA ARG A 121 12.06 -7.19 -21.22
C ARG A 121 11.34 -7.96 -20.12
N ARG A 122 11.85 -7.96 -18.88
CA ARG A 122 11.19 -8.60 -17.73
C ARG A 122 9.80 -8.01 -17.48
N LYS A 123 9.70 -6.67 -17.44
CA LYS A 123 8.43 -5.96 -17.27
C LYS A 123 7.44 -6.26 -18.40
N TYR A 124 7.94 -6.32 -19.64
CA TYR A 124 7.13 -6.65 -20.81
C TYR A 124 6.57 -8.08 -20.76
N LEU A 125 7.37 -9.06 -20.35
CA LEU A 125 6.94 -10.45 -20.30
C LEU A 125 5.81 -10.68 -19.31
N VAL A 126 5.84 -10.00 -18.15
CA VAL A 126 4.75 -10.04 -17.17
C VAL A 126 3.45 -9.53 -17.81
N LYS A 127 3.47 -8.32 -18.37
CA LYS A 127 2.29 -7.72 -19.02
C LYS A 127 1.78 -8.58 -20.19
N ARG A 128 2.70 -9.05 -21.04
CA ARG A 128 2.37 -9.87 -22.22
C ARG A 128 1.67 -11.16 -21.83
N LYS A 129 2.07 -11.78 -20.71
CA LYS A 129 1.41 -12.98 -20.21
C LYS A 129 -0.06 -12.67 -19.88
N ASP A 130 -0.31 -11.61 -19.13
CA ASP A 130 -1.66 -11.21 -18.73
C ASP A 130 -2.53 -10.85 -19.95
N ASP A 131 -1.96 -10.09 -20.90
CA ASP A 131 -2.63 -9.73 -22.15
C ASP A 131 -3.01 -10.98 -22.96
N LYS A 132 -2.11 -11.98 -23.04
CA LYS A 132 -2.37 -13.22 -23.77
C LYS A 132 -3.40 -14.12 -23.09
N LEU A 133 -3.46 -14.13 -21.77
CA LEU A 133 -4.51 -14.85 -21.04
C LEU A 133 -5.88 -14.21 -21.27
N LYS A 134 -5.95 -12.88 -21.29
CA LYS A 134 -7.19 -12.15 -21.61
C LYS A 134 -7.63 -12.38 -23.05
N GLU A 135 -6.71 -12.32 -24.00
CA GLU A 135 -6.97 -12.64 -25.41
C GLU A 135 -7.51 -14.06 -25.56
N LEU A 136 -6.85 -15.06 -24.95
CA LEU A 136 -7.32 -16.45 -24.99
C LEU A 136 -8.69 -16.63 -24.33
N ALA A 137 -8.97 -15.93 -23.23
CA ALA A 137 -10.27 -15.96 -22.56
C ALA A 137 -11.36 -15.35 -23.45
N GLY A 138 -11.07 -14.21 -24.09
CA GLY A 138 -11.97 -13.56 -25.05
C GLY A 138 -12.25 -14.46 -26.25
N ASP A 139 -11.22 -15.04 -26.84
CA ASP A 139 -11.35 -15.98 -27.97
C ASP A 139 -12.27 -17.17 -27.63
N ILE A 140 -12.20 -17.70 -26.41
CA ILE A 140 -13.08 -18.79 -25.97
C ILE A 140 -14.52 -18.29 -25.80
N ALA A 141 -14.71 -17.14 -25.15
CA ALA A 141 -16.03 -16.57 -24.92
C ALA A 141 -16.74 -16.21 -26.23
N ASP A 142 -16.01 -15.65 -27.19
CA ASP A 142 -16.53 -15.31 -28.52
C ASP A 142 -16.89 -16.58 -29.31
N GLU A 143 -16.05 -17.62 -29.27
CA GLU A 143 -16.37 -18.91 -29.91
C GLU A 143 -17.62 -19.56 -29.27
N GLU A 144 -17.74 -19.51 -27.95
CA GLU A 144 -18.92 -20.05 -27.24
C GLU A 144 -20.18 -19.26 -27.54
N TYR A 145 -20.10 -17.92 -27.57
CA TYR A 145 -21.26 -17.07 -27.81
C TYR A 145 -21.72 -17.08 -29.27
N LEU A 146 -20.78 -17.04 -30.23
CA LEU A 146 -21.11 -16.92 -31.65
C LEU A 146 -21.63 -18.24 -32.25
N PHE A 147 -21.16 -19.39 -31.73
CA PHE A 147 -21.44 -20.70 -32.30
C PHE A 147 -22.27 -21.61 -31.38
N ASP A 148 -22.97 -21.07 -30.38
CA ASP A 148 -23.80 -21.86 -29.44
C ASP A 148 -24.92 -22.64 -30.17
N GLU A 149 -25.53 -22.04 -31.19
CA GLU A 149 -26.64 -22.62 -31.95
C GLU A 149 -26.19 -23.53 -33.12
N GLU A 150 -24.89 -23.54 -33.46
CA GLU A 150 -24.36 -24.28 -34.62
C GLU A 150 -23.76 -25.64 -34.24
N THR A 151 -23.95 -26.66 -35.08
CA THR A 151 -23.33 -27.97 -34.86
C THR A 151 -21.85 -27.93 -35.20
N LEU A 152 -21.00 -27.69 -34.20
CA LEU A 152 -19.54 -27.68 -34.37
C LEU A 152 -18.97 -29.02 -34.86
N THR A 153 -18.00 -28.95 -35.77
CA THR A 153 -17.22 -30.11 -36.23
C THR A 153 -16.38 -30.68 -35.09
N GLU A 154 -16.08 -31.98 -35.11
CA GLU A 154 -15.21 -32.62 -34.09
C GLU A 154 -13.85 -31.92 -33.93
N LYS A 155 -13.29 -31.41 -35.03
CA LYS A 155 -12.02 -30.67 -35.02
C LYS A 155 -12.13 -29.35 -34.25
N GLU A 156 -13.25 -28.65 -34.41
CA GLU A 156 -13.50 -27.36 -33.75
C GLU A 156 -13.75 -27.55 -32.26
N LYS A 157 -14.53 -28.57 -31.89
CA LYS A 157 -14.73 -28.96 -30.49
C LYS A 157 -13.39 -29.26 -29.80
N LYS A 158 -12.54 -30.08 -30.41
CA LYS A 158 -11.19 -30.38 -29.89
C LYS A 158 -10.32 -29.14 -29.77
N ARG A 159 -10.40 -28.20 -30.72
CA ARG A 159 -9.66 -26.92 -30.66
C ARG A 159 -10.12 -26.07 -29.47
N LEU A 160 -11.43 -25.96 -29.28
CA LEU A 160 -12.03 -25.19 -28.20
C LEU A 160 -11.70 -25.82 -26.83
N GLU A 161 -11.79 -27.15 -26.71
CA GLU A 161 -11.34 -27.90 -25.53
C GLU A 161 -9.85 -27.68 -25.22
N TYR A 162 -9.01 -27.67 -26.26
CA TYR A 162 -7.59 -27.38 -26.11
C TYR A 162 -7.36 -25.96 -25.58
N LYS A 163 -8.03 -24.94 -26.13
CA LYS A 163 -7.95 -23.56 -25.62
C LYS A 163 -8.36 -23.48 -24.14
N LYS A 164 -9.47 -24.13 -23.78
CA LYS A 164 -9.95 -24.22 -22.39
C LYS A 164 -8.96 -24.88 -21.45
N THR A 165 -8.35 -25.98 -21.86
CA THR A 165 -7.35 -26.68 -21.02
C THR A 165 -6.10 -25.85 -20.84
N VAL A 166 -5.61 -25.17 -21.88
CA VAL A 166 -4.48 -24.23 -21.79
C VAL A 166 -4.78 -23.08 -20.83
N LEU A 167 -5.97 -22.47 -20.93
CA LEU A 167 -6.36 -21.39 -20.02
C LEU A 167 -6.40 -21.88 -18.57
N LYS A 168 -7.04 -23.04 -18.31
CA LYS A 168 -7.09 -23.65 -16.97
C LYS A 168 -5.70 -23.88 -16.41
N LEU A 169 -4.84 -24.56 -17.16
CA LEU A 169 -3.46 -24.86 -16.74
C LEU A 169 -2.67 -23.58 -16.41
N ALA A 170 -2.81 -22.53 -17.22
CA ALA A 170 -2.14 -21.27 -16.95
C ALA A 170 -2.67 -20.57 -15.68
N THR A 171 -4.00 -20.56 -15.47
CA THR A 171 -4.58 -19.99 -14.26
C THR A 171 -4.23 -20.79 -13.01
N ASP A 172 -4.17 -22.11 -13.11
CA ASP A 172 -3.83 -22.98 -11.98
C ASP A 172 -2.36 -22.86 -11.62
N TYR A 173 -1.48 -22.69 -12.61
CA TYR A 173 -0.07 -22.37 -12.37
C TYR A 173 0.10 -21.08 -11.54
N ASP A 174 -0.70 -20.04 -11.84
CA ASP A 174 -0.66 -18.79 -11.09
C ASP A 174 -1.16 -18.94 -9.65
N LYS A 175 -2.27 -19.67 -9.46
CA LYS A 175 -2.78 -19.98 -8.11
C LYS A 175 -1.74 -20.74 -7.29
N VAL A 176 -1.09 -21.74 -7.87
CA VAL A 176 -0.05 -22.52 -7.19
C VAL A 176 1.13 -21.64 -6.83
N ARG A 177 1.58 -20.79 -7.76
CA ARG A 177 2.68 -19.84 -7.49
C ARG A 177 2.36 -18.90 -6.34
N ASP A 178 1.15 -18.38 -6.27
CA ASP A 178 0.74 -17.46 -5.20
C ASP A 178 0.74 -18.18 -3.84
N VAL A 179 0.24 -19.41 -3.79
CA VAL A 179 0.27 -20.26 -2.58
C VAL A 179 1.71 -20.59 -2.16
N GLU A 180 2.57 -20.98 -3.10
CA GLU A 180 3.98 -21.27 -2.80
C GLU A 180 4.74 -20.03 -2.31
N THR A 181 4.43 -18.85 -2.82
CA THR A 181 5.10 -17.60 -2.43
C THR A 181 4.91 -17.31 -0.94
N VAL A 182 3.77 -17.67 -0.36
CA VAL A 182 3.48 -17.54 1.08
C VAL A 182 4.38 -18.43 1.94
N GLN A 183 4.86 -19.56 1.43
CA GLN A 183 5.62 -20.55 2.21
C GLN A 183 7.13 -20.61 1.90
N ARG A 184 7.64 -19.79 0.99
CA ARG A 184 9.06 -19.83 0.59
C ARG A 184 9.96 -19.15 1.64
N TYR A 185 10.93 -19.90 2.18
CA TYR A 185 12.03 -19.32 2.96
C TYR A 185 12.83 -18.36 2.08
N ALA A 186 12.82 -17.07 2.42
CA ALA A 186 13.65 -16.06 1.77
C ALA A 186 14.98 -15.94 2.52
N MET A 187 16.08 -16.22 1.83
CA MET A 187 17.41 -16.00 2.38
C MET A 187 17.60 -14.50 2.67
N PRO A 188 18.03 -14.12 3.90
CA PRO A 188 18.30 -12.72 4.21
C PRO A 188 19.30 -12.11 3.22
N SER A 189 18.98 -10.92 2.70
CA SER A 189 19.91 -10.20 1.82
C SER A 189 21.11 -9.67 2.63
N GLU A 190 22.30 -9.59 2.02
CA GLU A 190 23.55 -9.11 2.66
C GLU A 190 23.44 -7.70 3.28
N GLY A 191 22.43 -6.90 2.89
CA GLY A 191 22.20 -5.54 3.38
C GLY A 191 21.42 -5.42 4.70
N GLY A 192 21.24 -6.50 5.46
CA GLY A 192 20.62 -6.44 6.80
C GLY A 192 19.14 -6.05 6.82
N GLY A 193 18.46 -6.03 5.66
CA GLY A 193 17.01 -5.97 5.59
C GLY A 193 16.44 -7.31 6.02
N GLY A 194 15.99 -7.41 7.27
CA GLY A 194 15.20 -8.55 7.74
C GLY A 194 14.02 -8.76 6.80
N VAL A 195 13.79 -10.00 6.38
CA VAL A 195 12.60 -10.31 5.61
C VAL A 195 11.44 -10.25 6.58
N ASP A 196 10.64 -9.18 6.53
CA ASP A 196 9.36 -9.07 7.25
C ASP A 196 8.31 -10.00 6.61
N ALA A 197 8.64 -11.29 6.47
CA ALA A 197 7.66 -12.31 6.15
C ALA A 197 7.12 -12.81 7.49
N PRO A 198 5.93 -12.37 7.94
CA PRO A 198 5.32 -12.96 9.13
C PRO A 198 5.16 -14.46 8.87
N TYR A 199 5.87 -15.27 9.64
CA TYR A 199 5.62 -16.71 9.69
C TYR A 199 4.22 -16.87 10.27
N GLN A 200 3.24 -17.01 9.39
CA GLN A 200 1.86 -17.21 9.79
C GLN A 200 1.65 -18.72 9.92
N GLU A 201 1.81 -19.19 11.15
CA GLU A 201 1.51 -20.56 11.50
C GLU A 201 -0.01 -20.74 11.42
N ASP A 202 -0.50 -21.38 10.34
CA ASP A 202 -1.91 -21.75 10.18
C ASP A 202 -2.28 -22.75 11.29
N THR A 203 -2.63 -22.20 12.46
CA THR A 203 -3.10 -22.92 13.62
C THR A 203 -4.62 -22.91 13.58
N ASP A 204 -5.24 -23.94 12.98
CA ASP A 204 -6.71 -24.09 12.94
C ASP A 204 -7.32 -24.40 14.32
N GLY A 205 -6.60 -24.17 15.43
CA GLY A 205 -7.06 -24.39 16.81
C GLY A 205 -7.40 -25.84 17.20
N ARG A 206 -7.25 -26.82 16.31
CA ARG A 206 -7.52 -28.24 16.58
C ARG A 206 -6.35 -28.91 17.33
N PRO A 207 -6.62 -29.83 18.28
CA PRO A 207 -5.57 -30.67 18.88
C PRO A 207 -4.86 -31.55 17.83
N HIS A 208 -3.55 -31.75 17.98
CA HIS A 208 -2.71 -32.65 17.16
C HIS A 208 -2.57 -32.30 15.66
N GLN A 209 -2.66 -31.03 15.28
CA GLN A 209 -2.52 -30.60 13.88
C GLN A 209 -1.15 -30.84 13.26
N GLU A 210 -0.07 -30.55 14.00
CA GLU A 210 1.29 -30.75 13.50
C GLU A 210 1.54 -32.21 13.13
N HIS A 211 1.08 -33.13 13.98
CA HIS A 211 1.18 -34.56 13.74
C HIS A 211 0.39 -34.98 12.50
N ARG A 212 -0.84 -34.46 12.32
CA ARG A 212 -1.64 -34.73 11.12
C ARG A 212 -1.02 -34.14 9.85
N LYS A 213 -0.51 -32.90 9.88
CA LYS A 213 0.18 -32.29 8.73
C LYS A 213 1.43 -33.09 8.37
N TRP A 214 2.14 -33.61 9.37
CA TRP A 214 3.29 -34.49 9.17
C TRP A 214 2.90 -35.86 8.60
N GLU A 215 1.87 -36.51 9.16
CA GLU A 215 1.31 -37.77 8.66
C GLU A 215 0.79 -37.62 7.23
N GLU A 216 0.03 -36.55 6.94
CA GLU A 216 -0.45 -36.24 5.58
C GLU A 216 0.70 -35.97 4.61
N GLY A 217 1.76 -35.27 5.05
CA GLY A 217 2.96 -35.04 4.25
C GLY A 217 3.68 -36.34 3.88
N GLN A 218 3.84 -37.23 4.86
CA GLN A 218 4.42 -38.57 4.64
C GLN A 218 3.52 -39.42 3.74
N MET A 219 2.21 -39.43 3.98
CA MET A 219 1.22 -40.16 3.18
C MET A 219 1.15 -39.65 1.74
N ARG A 220 1.30 -38.34 1.51
CA ARG A 220 1.38 -37.76 0.16
C ARG A 220 2.68 -38.16 -0.55
N GLY A 221 3.81 -38.16 0.18
CA GLY A 221 5.09 -38.61 -0.34
C GLY A 221 5.10 -40.08 -0.76
N THR A 222 4.36 -40.93 -0.04
CA THR A 222 4.24 -42.37 -0.32
C THR A 222 3.18 -42.70 -1.39
N ALA A 223 2.13 -41.88 -1.52
CA ALA A 223 1.10 -42.04 -2.55
C ALA A 223 1.61 -41.75 -3.98
N LEU A 224 2.77 -41.10 -4.12
CA LEU A 224 3.43 -40.90 -5.41
C LEU A 224 4.02 -42.23 -5.90
N SER A 225 3.28 -42.90 -6.79
CA SER A 225 3.78 -44.07 -7.50
C SER A 225 4.71 -43.63 -8.63
N PHE A 226 5.99 -43.98 -8.54
CA PHE A 226 6.98 -43.72 -9.59
C PHE A 226 7.08 -44.91 -10.55
N GLY A 227 6.81 -44.67 -11.84
CA GLY A 227 6.89 -45.69 -12.89
C GLY A 227 6.07 -45.34 -14.13
N ALA A 228 6.30 -46.04 -15.24
CA ALA A 228 5.45 -45.93 -16.43
C ALA A 228 4.02 -46.42 -16.10
N LYS A 229 2.99 -45.71 -16.61
CA LYS A 229 1.57 -46.07 -16.40
C LYS A 229 1.29 -47.54 -16.76
N ASP A 230 1.94 -48.05 -17.80
CA ASP A 230 1.71 -49.39 -18.33
C ASP A 230 2.58 -50.47 -17.64
N LYS A 231 3.28 -50.14 -16.54
CA LYS A 231 4.14 -51.11 -15.83
C LYS A 231 3.33 -52.28 -15.29
N MET A 232 2.11 -52.04 -14.80
CA MET A 232 1.23 -53.09 -14.30
C MET A 232 0.75 -54.02 -15.43
N ASP A 233 0.35 -53.45 -16.56
CA ASP A 233 -0.11 -54.24 -17.72
C ASP A 233 1.01 -55.13 -18.28
N ARG A 234 2.25 -54.61 -18.33
CA ARG A 234 3.42 -55.41 -18.72
C ARG A 234 3.80 -56.49 -17.70
N TYR A 235 3.56 -56.26 -16.40
CA TYR A 235 3.78 -57.28 -15.36
C TYR A 235 2.75 -58.41 -15.46
N GLN A 236 1.49 -58.09 -15.79
CA GLN A 236 0.44 -59.08 -15.99
C GLN A 236 0.70 -59.97 -17.20
N GLN A 237 1.31 -59.43 -18.26
CA GLN A 237 1.71 -60.19 -19.46
C GLN A 237 2.83 -61.21 -19.20
N HIS A 238 3.58 -61.08 -18.10
CA HIS A 238 4.70 -61.97 -17.74
C HIS A 238 4.43 -62.79 -16.46
N GLN A 239 3.18 -63.12 -16.15
CA GLN A 239 2.89 -64.10 -15.10
C GLN A 239 3.37 -65.49 -15.52
N TYR A 240 4.62 -65.81 -15.22
CA TYR A 240 5.14 -67.17 -15.30
C TYR A 240 4.42 -68.01 -14.25
N GLN A 241 3.73 -69.06 -14.70
CA GLN A 241 3.21 -70.10 -13.81
C GLN A 241 4.43 -70.81 -13.21
N LEU A 242 4.63 -70.67 -11.89
CA LEU A 242 5.65 -71.43 -11.18
C LEU A 242 5.27 -72.92 -11.29
N VAL A 243 5.91 -73.64 -12.21
CA VAL A 243 5.86 -75.10 -12.25
C VAL A 243 6.95 -75.56 -11.31
N LEU A 244 6.56 -75.87 -10.08
CA LEU A 244 7.41 -76.62 -9.17
C LEU A 244 7.44 -78.06 -9.70
N GLU A 245 8.62 -78.56 -10.05
CA GLU A 245 8.80 -79.98 -10.33
C GLU A 245 8.54 -80.75 -9.02
N ASP A 246 7.63 -81.71 -9.08
CA ASP A 246 7.29 -82.57 -7.95
C ASP A 246 8.56 -83.13 -7.29
N GLU A 247 8.57 -83.11 -5.97
CA GLU A 247 9.65 -83.57 -5.11
C GLU A 247 10.17 -84.94 -5.57
N ILE A 248 11.47 -85.04 -5.83
CA ILE A 248 12.13 -86.31 -6.15
C ILE A 248 12.00 -87.21 -4.92
N GLU A 249 11.16 -88.25 -5.00
CA GLU A 249 11.05 -89.32 -4.00
C GLU A 249 12.39 -90.08 -3.89
N PHE A 250 13.31 -89.55 -3.09
CA PHE A 250 14.54 -90.27 -2.75
C PHE A 250 14.25 -91.21 -1.57
N ILE A 251 14.40 -92.51 -1.87
CA ILE A 251 14.63 -93.65 -0.96
C ILE A 251 13.36 -94.39 -0.47
N LYS A 252 12.99 -95.45 -1.21
CA LYS A 252 12.56 -96.71 -0.59
C LYS A 252 12.84 -97.93 -1.47
N SER A 253 14.11 -98.34 -1.52
CA SER A 253 14.59 -99.67 -1.92
C SER A 253 16.09 -99.71 -1.58
N LEU A 254 16.70 -100.61 -0.81
CA LEU A 254 16.48 -101.99 -0.32
C LEU A 254 17.53 -102.20 0.82
N PRO A 255 17.56 -103.29 1.63
CA PRO A 255 16.84 -104.57 1.54
C PRO A 255 15.84 -104.85 2.68
#